data_AF-E6LIP0-F1
#
_entry.id   AF-E6LIP0-F1
#
_cell.length_a   1.000
_cell.length_b   1.000
_cell.length_c   1.000
_cell.angle_alpha   90.00
_cell.angle_beta   90.00
_cell.angle_gamma   90.00
#
_symmetry.space_group_name_H-M   'P 1'
#
loop_
_entity.id
_entity.type
_entity.pdbx_description
1 polymer ?
#
loop_
_entity_poly.entity_id
_entity_poly.type
_entity_poly.pdbx_seq_one_letter_code
_entity_poly.pdbx_strand_id
1 'polypeptide(L)'
;MIGGSNLKRKRSKQCALCENFFKNSEMSEEHYPAKSTGNEDIVALDFGKMVDLMMSEKVIEKLFHKDNQGRTLEEVSGNFFDEELAQTLYPQGRTARSLCRQCNTFLGKYDEAYKKFFDNDGAPSIIKGYQKLTRLKIIKAIFAKYLSVPECKGQNFDFITFLQEENQETYEGKWGLYCIKRDYSTDLFGLGHLTTGVMTYEEGVIFVLSDEKFIFHLMDFEPHEGYRSLNMMELLNKTYTLISGRDLHDGGYHGHFMIQEMLKV
;
A
#
# COMPACT_ATOMS: atom_id res chain seq x y z
N MET A 1 48.34 9.85 -3.57
CA MET A 1 47.24 10.21 -2.66
C MET A 1 46.05 10.71 -3.48
N ILE A 2 45.14 9.83 -3.92
CA ILE A 2 43.73 10.11 -4.31
C ILE A 2 43.09 8.69 -4.25
N GLY A 3 42.09 8.45 -3.39
CA GLY A 3 41.45 7.12 -3.34
C GLY A 3 40.51 6.84 -2.16
N GLY A 4 40.54 7.66 -1.10
CA GLY A 4 39.75 7.40 0.12
C GLY A 4 38.28 7.84 0.10
N SER A 5 37.89 8.77 -0.78
CA SER A 5 36.56 9.41 -0.72
C SER A 5 35.46 8.66 -1.49
N ASN A 6 35.80 7.96 -2.58
CA ASN A 6 34.81 7.26 -3.41
C ASN A 6 34.32 5.91 -2.84
N LEU A 7 35.10 5.28 -1.95
CA LEU A 7 34.71 4.01 -1.30
C LEU A 7 33.74 4.21 -0.13
N LYS A 8 33.78 5.37 0.55
CA LYS A 8 32.84 5.69 1.65
C LYS A 8 31.43 6.00 1.15
N ARG A 9 31.27 6.64 -0.01
CA ARG A 9 29.97 6.91 -0.64
C ARG A 9 29.19 5.63 -1.03
N LYS A 10 29.89 4.52 -1.29
CA LYS A 10 29.25 3.24 -1.68
C LYS A 10 28.55 2.47 -0.55
N ARG A 11 28.67 2.89 0.72
CA ARG A 11 28.09 2.18 1.88
C ARG A 11 27.02 2.96 2.66
N SER A 12 26.73 4.18 2.24
CA SER A 12 25.72 5.03 2.88
C SER A 12 24.44 5.10 2.05
N LYS A 13 23.29 4.95 2.69
CA LYS A 13 21.96 5.16 2.11
C LYS A 13 21.39 6.49 2.59
N GLN A 14 20.66 7.17 1.73
CA GLN A 14 19.94 8.38 2.09
C GLN A 14 18.60 8.03 2.74
N CYS A 15 18.25 8.69 3.84
CA CYS A 15 16.94 8.58 4.46
C CYS A 15 15.91 9.35 3.64
N ALA A 16 14.78 8.72 3.28
CA ALA A 16 13.72 9.35 2.51
C ALA A 16 12.98 10.46 3.27
N LEU A 17 13.00 10.46 4.61
CA LEU A 17 12.32 11.48 5.42
C LEU A 17 13.22 12.65 5.81
N CYS A 18 14.44 12.40 6.30
CA CYS A 18 15.33 13.49 6.78
C CYS A 18 16.48 13.80 5.83
N GLU A 19 16.55 13.11 4.69
CA GLU A 19 17.52 13.32 3.60
C GLU A 19 19.01 13.15 3.98
N ASN A 20 19.31 12.83 5.23
CA ASN A 20 20.65 12.55 5.71
C ASN A 20 21.13 11.16 5.27
N PHE A 21 22.46 10.99 5.20
CA PHE A 21 23.11 9.74 4.81
C PHE A 21 23.51 8.90 6.04
N PHE A 22 23.16 7.62 6.02
CA PHE A 22 23.38 6.68 7.11
C PHE A 22 24.03 5.39 6.61
N LYS A 23 24.73 4.66 7.47
CA LYS A 23 25.18 3.30 7.15
C LYS A 23 23.98 2.38 7.05
N ASN A 24 24.10 1.29 6.29
CA ASN A 24 23.04 0.27 6.20
C ASN A 24 22.55 -0.25 7.57
N SER A 25 23.44 -0.36 8.56
CA SER A 25 23.10 -0.81 9.93
C SER A 25 22.25 0.20 10.72
N GLU A 26 22.18 1.45 10.27
CA GLU A 26 21.42 2.54 10.89
C GLU A 26 20.08 2.77 10.17
N MET A 27 19.87 2.08 9.04
CA MET A 27 18.59 2.05 8.34
C MET A 27 17.61 1.13 9.07
N SER A 28 16.32 1.45 8.97
CA SER A 28 15.24 0.61 9.45
C SER A 28 15.09 -0.60 8.54
N GLU A 29 15.03 -1.79 9.13
CA GLU A 29 14.61 -3.01 8.46
C GLU A 29 13.08 -3.20 8.55
N GLU A 30 12.43 -2.52 9.50
CA GLU A 30 10.98 -2.51 9.63
C GLU A 30 10.36 -1.60 8.57
N HIS A 31 9.25 -2.07 8.00
CA HIS A 31 8.37 -1.25 7.19
C HIS A 31 7.58 -0.27 8.06
N TYR A 32 7.11 0.80 7.43
CA TYR A 32 6.23 1.76 8.05
C TYR A 32 4.83 1.68 7.43
N PRO A 33 3.73 1.80 8.20
CA PRO A 33 3.60 1.69 9.67
C PRO A 33 4.01 0.33 10.22
N ALA A 34 4.21 0.24 11.54
CA ALA A 34 4.55 -1.01 12.21
C ALA A 34 3.52 -2.12 11.98
N LYS A 35 3.95 -3.40 11.93
CA LYS A 35 3.07 -4.58 11.75
C LYS A 35 1.84 -4.57 12.67
N SER A 36 2.02 -4.17 13.93
CA SER A 36 0.98 -4.11 14.96
C SER A 36 -0.21 -3.20 14.63
N THR A 37 -0.12 -2.42 13.55
CA THR A 37 -1.21 -1.55 13.06
C THR A 37 -2.14 -2.22 12.04
N GLY A 38 -1.99 -3.53 11.78
CA GLY A 38 -2.71 -4.24 10.71
C GLY A 38 -2.04 -4.09 9.34
N ASN A 39 -0.71 -3.94 9.34
CA ASN A 39 0.10 -3.82 8.13
C ASN A 39 0.90 -5.12 7.98
N GLU A 40 0.21 -6.18 7.54
CA GLU A 40 0.78 -7.51 7.38
C GLU A 40 1.78 -7.56 6.20
N ASP A 41 2.56 -8.65 6.13
CA ASP A 41 3.63 -8.82 5.14
C ASP A 41 3.12 -8.72 3.68
N ILE A 42 3.99 -8.29 2.74
CA ILE A 42 3.64 -8.35 1.31
C ILE A 42 3.48 -9.80 0.92
N VAL A 43 2.26 -10.16 0.56
CA VAL A 43 1.90 -11.43 -0.06
C VAL A 43 1.59 -11.15 -1.52
N ALA A 44 2.52 -11.51 -2.40
CA ALA A 44 2.27 -11.45 -3.83
C ALA A 44 1.55 -12.73 -4.27
N LEU A 45 0.66 -12.58 -5.26
CA LEU A 45 0.06 -13.70 -5.97
C LEU A 45 1.13 -14.29 -6.89
N ASP A 46 1.41 -15.57 -6.74
CA ASP A 46 2.22 -16.33 -7.69
C ASP A 46 1.35 -16.63 -8.92
N PHE A 47 1.42 -15.74 -9.91
CA PHE A 47 0.64 -15.85 -11.15
C PHE A 47 1.00 -17.10 -11.96
N GLY A 48 2.25 -17.60 -11.88
CA GLY A 48 2.65 -18.85 -12.51
C GLY A 48 1.91 -20.04 -11.91
N LYS A 49 1.91 -20.15 -10.57
CA LYS A 49 1.09 -21.16 -9.88
C LYS A 49 -0.38 -20.99 -10.16
N MET A 50 -0.89 -19.76 -10.23
CA MET A 50 -2.30 -19.51 -10.56
C MET A 50 -2.67 -20.05 -11.94
N VAL A 51 -1.83 -19.82 -12.96
CA VAL A 51 -2.03 -20.37 -14.32
C VAL A 51 -1.97 -21.89 -14.31
N ASP A 52 -0.94 -22.48 -13.68
CA ASP A 52 -0.81 -23.94 -13.55
C ASP A 52 -2.03 -24.56 -12.84
N LEU A 53 -2.54 -23.89 -11.81
CA LEU A 53 -3.71 -24.30 -11.06
C LEU A 53 -4.99 -24.19 -11.89
N MET A 54 -5.22 -23.09 -12.63
CA MET A 54 -6.38 -22.97 -13.53
C MET A 54 -6.38 -24.03 -14.64
N MET A 55 -5.20 -24.48 -15.08
CA MET A 55 -5.07 -25.57 -16.04
C MET A 55 -5.22 -26.96 -15.41
N SER A 56 -5.35 -27.05 -14.08
CA SER A 56 -5.56 -28.31 -13.36
C SER A 56 -7.03 -28.51 -12.99
N GLU A 57 -7.55 -29.73 -13.15
CA GLU A 57 -8.94 -30.07 -12.76
C GLU A 57 -9.21 -29.90 -11.25
N LYS A 58 -8.16 -29.77 -10.42
CA LYS A 58 -8.22 -29.73 -8.95
C LYS A 58 -8.84 -28.46 -8.36
N VAL A 59 -8.81 -27.34 -9.08
CA VAL A 59 -9.28 -26.04 -8.56
C VAL A 59 -10.80 -25.98 -8.47
N ILE A 60 -11.50 -26.49 -9.48
CA ILE A 60 -12.97 -26.54 -9.48
C ILE A 60 -13.46 -27.45 -8.36
N GLU A 61 -12.79 -28.59 -8.13
CA GLU A 61 -13.08 -29.44 -6.98
C GLU A 61 -12.87 -28.69 -5.65
N LYS A 62 -11.70 -28.11 -5.37
CA LYS A 62 -11.43 -27.47 -4.07
C LYS A 62 -12.32 -26.23 -3.79
N LEU A 63 -12.55 -25.36 -4.77
CA LEU A 63 -13.35 -24.14 -4.59
C LEU A 63 -14.86 -24.42 -4.52
N PHE A 64 -15.36 -25.44 -5.24
CA PHE A 64 -16.78 -25.75 -5.35
C PHE A 64 -17.19 -27.09 -4.69
N HIS A 65 -16.32 -27.72 -3.91
CA HIS A 65 -16.65 -28.95 -3.18
C HIS A 65 -17.80 -28.71 -2.19
N LYS A 66 -18.76 -29.64 -2.19
CA LYS A 66 -19.97 -29.64 -1.34
C LYS A 66 -19.71 -29.73 0.17
N ASP A 67 -18.47 -29.96 0.60
CA ASP A 67 -18.10 -30.12 2.02
C ASP A 67 -17.77 -28.80 2.74
N ASN A 68 -17.89 -27.64 2.05
CA ASN A 68 -17.80 -26.31 2.65
C ASN A 68 -19.06 -25.95 3.49
N GLN A 69 -19.41 -26.82 4.42
CA GLN A 69 -20.55 -26.70 5.33
C GLN A 69 -20.45 -25.39 6.14
N GLY A 70 -21.14 -24.34 5.66
CA GLY A 70 -21.34 -23.08 6.38
C GLY A 70 -20.25 -22.03 6.25
N ARG A 71 -19.20 -22.25 5.45
CA ARG A 71 -18.14 -21.25 5.19
C ARG A 71 -18.51 -20.34 4.03
N THR A 72 -18.15 -19.06 4.11
CA THR A 72 -18.38 -18.13 2.98
C THR A 72 -17.37 -18.39 1.86
N LEU A 73 -17.72 -18.02 0.63
CA LEU A 73 -16.81 -18.12 -0.52
C LEU A 73 -15.50 -17.34 -0.28
N GLU A 74 -15.62 -16.23 0.46
CA GLU A 74 -14.53 -15.36 0.89
C GLU A 74 -13.53 -16.11 1.78
N GLU A 75 -14.02 -16.83 2.80
CA GLU A 75 -13.18 -17.64 3.70
C GLU A 75 -12.46 -18.78 2.97
N VAL A 76 -13.13 -19.42 2.01
CA VAL A 76 -12.55 -20.52 1.22
C VAL A 76 -11.47 -20.00 0.28
N SER A 77 -11.74 -18.87 -0.39
CA SER A 77 -10.78 -18.24 -1.32
C SER A 77 -9.53 -17.69 -0.61
N GLY A 78 -9.69 -17.11 0.59
CA GLY A 78 -8.57 -16.59 1.38
C GLY A 78 -7.61 -17.69 1.83
N ASN A 79 -8.13 -18.76 2.44
CA ASN A 79 -7.29 -19.88 2.88
C ASN A 79 -6.55 -20.57 1.71
N PHE A 80 -7.24 -20.75 0.58
CA PHE A 80 -6.63 -21.32 -0.61
C PHE A 80 -5.51 -20.42 -1.18
N PHE A 81 -5.70 -19.11 -1.15
CA PHE A 81 -4.68 -18.15 -1.56
C PHE A 81 -3.43 -18.27 -0.69
N ASP A 82 -3.58 -18.23 0.63
CA ASP A 82 -2.47 -18.26 1.58
C ASP A 82 -1.67 -19.58 1.52
N GLU A 83 -2.36 -20.70 1.32
CA GLU A 83 -1.72 -22.03 1.31
C GLU A 83 -1.02 -22.36 -0.01
N GLU A 84 -1.60 -21.97 -1.16
CA GLU A 84 -1.20 -22.52 -2.46
C GLU A 84 -0.62 -21.47 -3.41
N LEU A 85 -1.02 -20.20 -3.28
CA LEU A 85 -0.78 -19.15 -4.27
C LEU A 85 0.05 -17.96 -3.75
N ALA A 86 0.16 -17.81 -2.44
CA ALA A 86 0.89 -16.74 -1.78
C ALA A 86 2.41 -16.94 -1.86
N GLN A 87 3.14 -15.86 -2.16
CA GLN A 87 4.58 -15.78 -1.92
C GLN A 87 4.92 -14.56 -1.07
N THR A 88 5.58 -14.77 0.07
CA THR A 88 6.13 -13.68 0.88
C THR A 88 7.38 -13.12 0.19
N LEU A 89 7.26 -11.95 -0.43
CA LEU A 89 8.41 -11.30 -1.11
C LEU A 89 9.39 -10.66 -0.12
N TYR A 90 8.87 -10.20 1.02
CA TYR A 90 9.65 -9.49 2.03
C TYR A 90 9.30 -9.96 3.45
N PRO A 91 9.97 -11.01 3.97
CA PRO A 91 9.60 -11.64 5.25
C PRO A 91 9.86 -10.77 6.49
N GLN A 92 10.64 -9.69 6.34
CA GLN A 92 10.86 -8.67 7.38
C GLN A 92 10.01 -7.41 7.14
N GLY A 93 9.11 -7.46 6.15
CA GLY A 93 8.25 -6.37 5.71
C GLY A 93 8.79 -5.56 4.52
N ARG A 94 7.94 -4.66 3.99
CA ARG A 94 8.18 -3.76 2.84
C ARG A 94 9.34 -2.79 3.11
N THR A 95 10.59 -3.23 2.96
CA THR A 95 11.74 -2.36 3.25
C THR A 95 12.66 -2.18 2.06
N ALA A 96 12.56 -1.01 1.42
CA ALA A 96 13.63 -0.47 0.59
C ALA A 96 14.92 -0.16 1.41
N ARG A 97 14.85 -0.29 2.75
CA ARG A 97 15.75 0.31 3.74
C ARG A 97 15.99 1.78 3.39
N SER A 98 14.90 2.52 3.25
CA SER A 98 14.84 3.92 2.84
C SER A 98 14.66 4.88 4.02
N LEU A 99 14.19 4.42 5.18
CA LEU A 99 14.10 5.23 6.39
C LEU A 99 15.25 4.89 7.35
N CYS A 100 15.85 5.91 7.99
CA CYS A 100 16.70 5.67 9.15
C CYS A 100 15.84 5.28 10.36
N ARG A 101 16.41 4.57 11.33
CA ARG A 101 15.67 4.09 12.52
C ARG A 101 14.94 5.22 13.27
N GLN A 102 15.60 6.37 13.43
CA GLN A 102 15.02 7.53 14.10
C GLN A 102 13.79 8.07 13.36
N CYS A 103 13.86 8.17 12.03
CA CYS A 103 12.73 8.61 11.21
C CYS A 103 11.59 7.58 11.22
N ASN A 104 11.89 6.28 11.20
CA ASN A 104 10.88 5.24 11.34
C ASN A 104 10.13 5.35 12.68
N THR A 105 10.87 5.51 13.79
CA THR A 105 10.29 5.74 15.11
C THR A 105 9.49 7.04 15.18
N PHE A 106 9.98 8.12 14.56
CA PHE A 106 9.26 9.40 14.51
C PHE A 106 7.89 9.25 13.83
N LEU A 107 7.82 8.54 12.70
CA LEU A 107 6.57 8.31 11.99
C LEU A 107 5.59 7.45 12.78
N GLY A 108 6.08 6.62 13.71
CA GLY A 108 5.27 5.80 14.62
C GLY A 108 4.22 6.57 15.42
N LYS A 109 4.34 7.90 15.53
CA LYS A 109 3.32 8.76 16.15
C LYS A 109 1.99 8.83 15.37
N TYR A 110 1.96 8.37 14.11
CA TYR A 110 0.75 8.32 13.28
C TYR A 110 0.08 6.95 13.28
N ASP A 111 0.75 5.92 13.82
CA ASP A 111 0.35 4.52 13.76
C ASP A 111 -1.00 4.25 14.42
N GLU A 112 -1.25 4.84 15.58
CA GLU A 112 -2.53 4.69 16.28
C GLU A 112 -3.70 5.27 15.46
N ALA A 113 -3.47 6.40 14.79
CA ALA A 113 -4.49 7.03 13.96
C ALA A 113 -4.82 6.16 12.75
N TYR A 114 -3.78 5.65 12.06
CA TYR A 114 -3.95 4.70 10.97
C TYR A 114 -4.67 3.42 11.42
N LYS A 115 -4.27 2.84 12.57
CA LYS A 115 -4.93 1.67 13.13
C LYS A 115 -6.42 1.91 13.36
N LYS A 116 -6.82 3.08 13.87
CA LYS A 116 -8.25 3.44 14.00
C LYS A 116 -8.97 3.48 12.67
N PHE A 117 -8.34 4.01 11.62
CA PHE A 117 -8.91 3.98 10.26
C PHE A 117 -9.09 2.55 9.76
N PHE A 118 -8.07 1.71 9.95
CA PHE A 118 -8.06 0.31 9.52
C PHE A 118 -9.07 -0.56 10.27
N ASP A 119 -9.10 -0.49 11.60
CA ASP A 119 -9.99 -1.27 12.46
C ASP A 119 -11.47 -0.93 12.24
N ASN A 120 -11.76 0.28 11.74
CA ASN A 120 -13.13 0.76 11.47
C ASN A 120 -13.46 0.75 9.97
N ASP A 121 -12.71 0.03 9.14
CA ASP A 121 -12.91 -0.12 7.69
C ASP A 121 -13.09 1.21 6.94
N GLY A 122 -12.46 2.28 7.42
CA GLY A 122 -12.60 3.62 6.86
C GLY A 122 -14.03 4.15 6.88
N ALA A 123 -14.91 3.65 7.76
CA ALA A 123 -16.33 3.97 7.75
C ALA A 123 -16.60 5.49 7.93
N PRO A 124 -17.22 6.18 6.95
CA PRO A 124 -17.43 7.63 7.03
C PRO A 124 -18.20 8.07 8.27
N SER A 125 -19.15 7.25 8.75
CA SER A 125 -19.95 7.52 9.95
C SER A 125 -19.11 7.61 11.23
N ILE A 126 -18.01 6.85 11.31
CA ILE A 126 -17.11 6.78 12.46
C ILE A 126 -15.99 7.81 12.31
N ILE A 127 -15.28 7.76 11.18
CA ILE A 127 -14.08 8.57 10.96
C ILE A 127 -14.41 10.07 11.00
N LYS A 128 -15.58 10.51 10.50
CA LYS A 128 -15.99 11.93 10.57
C LYS A 128 -16.12 12.45 12.01
N GLY A 129 -16.37 11.55 12.97
CA GLY A 129 -16.47 11.87 14.39
C GLY A 129 -15.11 12.07 15.06
N TYR A 130 -14.01 11.68 14.40
CA TYR A 130 -12.68 11.89 14.93
C TYR A 130 -12.27 13.37 14.87
N GLN A 131 -11.45 13.76 15.84
CA GLN A 131 -10.82 15.08 15.84
C GLN A 131 -10.06 15.31 14.53
N LYS A 132 -10.06 16.56 14.05
CA LYS A 132 -9.35 16.94 12.81
C LYS A 132 -7.89 16.46 12.82
N LEU A 133 -7.20 16.58 13.95
CA LEU A 133 -5.83 16.10 14.12
C LEU A 133 -5.70 14.58 13.89
N THR A 134 -6.63 13.76 14.40
CA THR A 134 -6.62 12.30 14.16
C THR A 134 -6.80 11.99 12.67
N ARG A 135 -7.71 12.70 12.00
CA ARG A 135 -7.95 12.54 10.55
C ARG A 135 -6.72 12.97 9.73
N LEU A 136 -6.05 14.04 10.13
CA LEU A 136 -4.78 14.47 9.55
C LEU A 136 -3.67 13.43 9.75
N LYS A 137 -3.57 12.83 10.95
CA LYS A 137 -2.59 11.77 11.24
C LYS A 137 -2.84 10.51 10.40
N ILE A 138 -4.09 10.14 10.11
CA ILE A 138 -4.42 9.06 9.17
C ILE A 138 -3.81 9.34 7.80
N ILE A 139 -4.06 10.55 7.26
CA ILE A 139 -3.55 10.97 5.95
C ILE A 139 -2.01 10.89 5.92
N LYS A 140 -1.35 11.42 6.95
CA LYS A 140 0.13 11.42 7.05
C LYS A 140 0.69 10.01 7.18
N ALA A 141 0.06 9.12 7.93
CA ALA A 141 0.48 7.72 8.00
C ALA A 141 0.48 7.06 6.62
N ILE A 142 -0.55 7.33 5.80
CA ILE A 142 -0.68 6.70 4.49
C ILE A 142 0.33 7.29 3.49
N PHE A 143 0.54 8.62 3.46
CA PHE A 143 1.64 9.20 2.69
C PHE A 143 3.00 8.62 3.10
N ALA A 144 3.24 8.49 4.40
CA ALA A 144 4.48 7.96 4.93
C ALA A 144 4.72 6.48 4.57
N LYS A 145 3.68 5.66 4.31
CA LYS A 145 3.82 4.30 3.79
C LYS A 145 4.73 4.29 2.55
N TYR A 146 4.50 5.20 1.61
CA TYR A 146 5.23 5.28 0.33
C TYR A 146 6.71 5.59 0.49
N LEU A 147 7.16 6.13 1.63
CA LEU A 147 8.59 6.29 1.90
C LEU A 147 9.30 4.94 2.08
N SER A 148 8.60 3.89 2.49
CA SER A 148 9.15 2.55 2.75
C SER A 148 8.98 1.56 1.60
N VAL A 149 8.13 1.88 0.62
CA VAL A 149 7.81 1.03 -0.54
C VAL A 149 9.04 0.83 -1.44
N PRO A 150 9.37 -0.41 -1.84
CA PRO A 150 10.48 -0.72 -2.74
C PRO A 150 10.45 0.04 -4.07
N GLU A 151 9.28 0.14 -4.70
CA GLU A 151 9.07 0.79 -6.00
C GLU A 151 9.31 2.30 -5.94
N CYS A 152 9.12 2.92 -4.76
CA CYS A 152 9.38 4.34 -4.52
C CYS A 152 10.86 4.65 -4.28
N LYS A 153 11.76 3.66 -4.34
CA LYS A 153 13.16 3.84 -3.97
C LYS A 153 13.84 4.86 -4.89
N GLY A 154 14.38 5.91 -4.27
CA GLY A 154 15.07 7.00 -5.00
C GLY A 154 14.12 8.07 -5.53
N GLN A 155 12.81 7.93 -5.29
CA GLN A 155 11.85 8.97 -5.59
C GLN A 155 11.99 10.13 -4.59
N ASN A 156 12.01 11.35 -5.11
CA ASN A 156 11.90 12.56 -4.30
C ASN A 156 10.42 12.93 -4.21
N PHE A 157 9.92 13.02 -2.99
CA PHE A 157 8.55 13.41 -2.69
C PHE A 157 8.53 14.83 -2.14
N ASP A 158 7.57 15.65 -2.57
CA ASP A 158 7.43 17.03 -2.07
C ASP A 158 6.52 17.11 -0.81
N PHE A 159 5.90 16.00 -0.41
CA PHE A 159 5.14 15.89 0.85
C PHE A 159 6.01 15.65 2.08
N ILE A 160 7.35 15.65 1.96
CA ILE A 160 8.24 15.38 3.10
C ILE A 160 8.05 16.39 4.23
N THR A 161 7.98 17.69 3.92
CA THR A 161 7.72 18.72 4.94
C THR A 161 6.35 18.53 5.59
N PHE A 162 5.33 18.13 4.82
CA PHE A 162 4.00 17.83 5.35
C PHE A 162 4.02 16.67 6.37
N LEU A 163 4.87 15.66 6.15
CA LEU A 163 5.07 14.55 7.08
C LEU A 163 5.89 14.94 8.32
N GLN A 164 6.87 15.84 8.18
CA GLN A 164 7.71 16.29 9.29
C GLN A 164 6.95 17.21 10.26
N GLU A 165 6.12 18.10 9.72
CA GLU A 165 5.37 19.07 10.52
C GLU A 165 4.03 18.49 10.98
N GLU A 166 3.92 18.05 12.23
CA GLU A 166 2.75 17.32 12.73
C GLU A 166 1.42 18.04 12.52
N ASN A 167 1.42 19.36 12.76
CA ASN A 167 0.23 20.20 12.71
C ASN A 167 -0.02 20.84 11.34
N GLN A 168 0.85 20.60 10.35
CA GLN A 168 0.65 21.08 8.98
C GLN A 168 -0.63 20.45 8.42
N GLU A 169 -1.67 21.26 8.22
CA GLU A 169 -3.00 20.78 7.82
C GLU A 169 -3.19 20.71 6.30
N THR A 170 -2.36 21.46 5.55
CA THR A 170 -2.44 21.56 4.10
C THR A 170 -1.19 21.01 3.45
N TYR A 171 -1.37 20.45 2.27
CA TYR A 171 -0.32 19.99 1.40
C TYR A 171 -0.69 20.41 -0.03
N GLU A 172 0.19 21.15 -0.68
CA GLU A 172 -0.02 21.78 -2.00
C GLU A 172 1.00 21.27 -3.03
N GLY A 173 1.59 20.09 -2.77
CA GLY A 173 2.50 19.46 -3.72
C GLY A 173 1.75 18.68 -4.80
N LYS A 174 2.51 18.05 -5.69
CA LYS A 174 1.94 17.39 -6.87
C LYS A 174 1.29 16.03 -6.62
N TRP A 175 1.57 15.40 -5.48
CA TRP A 175 1.17 14.00 -5.24
C TRP A 175 -0.24 13.89 -4.67
N GLY A 176 -1.20 13.47 -5.48
CA GLY A 176 -2.52 13.04 -5.01
C GLY A 176 -2.45 11.68 -4.32
N LEU A 177 -3.09 11.56 -3.16
CA LEU A 177 -3.25 10.29 -2.44
C LEU A 177 -4.71 9.85 -2.48
N TYR A 178 -4.94 8.68 -3.06
CA TYR A 178 -6.27 8.12 -3.29
C TYR A 178 -6.44 6.75 -2.63
N CYS A 179 -7.66 6.42 -2.24
CA CYS A 179 -8.00 5.20 -1.52
C CYS A 179 -9.26 4.54 -2.07
N ILE A 180 -9.21 3.22 -2.13
CA ILE A 180 -10.33 2.34 -2.47
C ILE A 180 -10.46 1.31 -1.35
N LYS A 181 -11.70 1.04 -0.92
CA LYS A 181 -11.99 -0.09 -0.04
C LYS A 181 -12.06 -1.37 -0.85
N ARG A 182 -11.27 -2.37 -0.45
CA ARG A 182 -11.26 -3.69 -1.07
C ARG A 182 -12.58 -4.41 -0.84
N ASP A 183 -12.97 -5.16 -1.85
CA ASP A 183 -14.05 -6.13 -1.83
C ASP A 183 -13.74 -7.23 -2.87
N TYR A 184 -14.61 -8.22 -3.01
CA TYR A 184 -14.40 -9.34 -3.93
C TYR A 184 -14.16 -8.94 -5.40
N SER A 185 -14.50 -7.71 -5.79
CA SER A 185 -14.36 -7.22 -7.16
C SER A 185 -13.10 -6.37 -7.38
N THR A 186 -12.36 -6.01 -6.32
CA THR A 186 -11.08 -5.30 -6.48
C THR A 186 -9.98 -6.19 -7.03
N ASP A 187 -10.00 -7.48 -6.71
CA ASP A 187 -8.93 -8.40 -7.07
C ASP A 187 -9.38 -9.45 -8.08
N LEU A 188 -8.43 -9.88 -8.91
CA LEU A 188 -8.67 -10.94 -9.89
C LEU A 188 -9.10 -12.24 -9.17
N PHE A 189 -10.33 -12.70 -9.47
CA PHE A 189 -10.98 -13.86 -8.83
C PHE A 189 -11.16 -13.76 -7.31
N GLY A 190 -11.13 -12.55 -6.72
CA GLY A 190 -11.25 -12.36 -5.27
C GLY A 190 -10.03 -12.81 -4.45
N LEU A 191 -8.90 -13.09 -5.12
CA LEU A 191 -7.66 -13.52 -4.48
C LEU A 191 -6.87 -12.29 -4.02
N GLY A 192 -6.70 -12.13 -2.71
CA GLY A 192 -6.14 -10.94 -2.08
C GLY A 192 -4.70 -10.61 -2.48
N HIS A 193 -4.51 -9.88 -3.59
CA HIS A 193 -3.19 -9.48 -4.06
C HIS A 193 -2.64 -8.28 -3.26
N LEU A 194 -1.95 -8.57 -2.16
CA LEU A 194 -1.37 -7.60 -1.21
C LEU A 194 -0.01 -7.08 -1.67
N THR A 195 0.00 -6.50 -2.86
CA THR A 195 1.23 -6.09 -3.56
C THR A 195 1.55 -4.60 -3.42
N THR A 196 2.75 -4.24 -3.84
CA THR A 196 3.11 -2.86 -4.19
C THR A 196 3.57 -2.83 -5.65
N GLY A 197 3.40 -1.68 -6.29
CA GLY A 197 3.61 -1.59 -7.73
C GLY A 197 3.87 -0.17 -8.21
N VAL A 198 4.36 -0.08 -9.44
CA VAL A 198 4.48 1.18 -10.17
C VAL A 198 3.95 1.00 -11.58
N MET A 199 3.12 1.95 -12.01
CA MET A 199 2.67 2.09 -13.39
C MET A 199 3.10 3.45 -13.90
N THR A 200 3.59 3.50 -15.13
CA THR A 200 4.02 4.73 -15.80
C THR A 200 3.08 5.02 -16.96
N TYR A 201 2.62 6.26 -17.03
CA TYR A 201 1.79 6.81 -18.09
C TYR A 201 2.52 8.00 -18.74
N GLU A 202 1.95 8.57 -19.80
CA GLU A 202 2.56 9.73 -20.47
C GLU A 202 2.55 10.97 -19.57
N GLU A 203 1.48 11.15 -18.79
CA GLU A 203 1.28 12.30 -17.90
C GLU A 203 1.96 12.15 -16.53
N GLY A 204 2.31 10.93 -16.10
CA GLY A 204 2.93 10.74 -14.79
C GLY A 204 3.06 9.29 -14.35
N VAL A 205 3.19 9.11 -13.03
CA VAL A 205 3.41 7.81 -12.40
C VAL A 205 2.37 7.54 -11.32
N ILE A 206 1.98 6.26 -11.21
CA ILE A 206 1.13 5.74 -10.13
C ILE A 206 1.94 4.75 -9.32
N PHE A 207 2.10 5.01 -8.03
CA PHE A 207 2.53 3.98 -7.08
C PHE A 207 1.29 3.33 -6.46
N VAL A 208 1.21 2.00 -6.58
CA VAL A 208 0.12 1.19 -6.02
C VAL A 208 0.61 0.59 -4.72
N LEU A 209 -0.21 0.68 -3.67
CA LEU A 209 0.02 0.01 -2.40
C LEU A 209 -1.27 -0.61 -1.92
N SER A 210 -1.31 -1.94 -1.86
CA SER A 210 -2.45 -2.68 -1.33
C SER A 210 -2.16 -3.20 0.07
N ASP A 211 -3.15 -3.18 0.94
CA ASP A 211 -3.20 -3.95 2.18
C ASP A 211 -4.51 -4.75 2.25
N GLU A 212 -4.79 -5.40 3.38
CA GLU A 212 -5.92 -6.31 3.51
C GLU A 212 -7.26 -5.66 3.17
N LYS A 213 -7.44 -4.38 3.54
CA LYS A 213 -8.73 -3.68 3.48
C LYS A 213 -8.78 -2.58 2.43
N PHE A 214 -7.63 -2.05 2.04
CA PHE A 214 -7.56 -0.89 1.17
C PHE A 214 -6.52 -1.04 0.07
N ILE A 215 -6.81 -0.37 -1.05
CA ILE A 215 -5.84 -0.10 -2.09
C ILE A 215 -5.60 1.40 -2.10
N PHE A 216 -4.34 1.78 -1.97
CA PHE A 216 -3.89 3.15 -2.06
C PHE A 216 -3.19 3.38 -3.39
N HIS A 217 -3.41 4.57 -3.93
CA HIS A 217 -2.72 5.06 -5.12
C HIS A 217 -2.10 6.42 -4.81
N LEU A 218 -0.80 6.55 -5.06
CA LEU A 218 -0.08 7.81 -5.00
C LEU A 218 0.28 8.22 -6.42
N MET A 219 -0.25 9.36 -6.87
CA MET A 219 -0.21 9.80 -8.26
C MET A 219 0.32 11.22 -8.35
N ASP A 220 1.14 11.55 -9.35
CA ASP A 220 1.58 12.94 -9.60
C ASP A 220 0.81 13.64 -10.72
N PHE A 221 -0.37 13.13 -11.03
CA PHE A 221 -1.32 13.67 -11.99
C PHE A 221 -2.76 13.41 -11.50
N GLU A 222 -3.71 14.18 -12.02
CA GLU A 222 -5.12 13.97 -11.71
C GLU A 222 -5.62 12.64 -12.27
N PRO A 223 -6.49 11.90 -11.55
CA PRO A 223 -6.95 10.63 -12.04
C PRO A 223 -7.67 10.74 -13.39
N HIS A 224 -7.41 9.78 -14.27
CA HIS A 224 -8.08 9.62 -15.55
C HIS A 224 -9.60 9.71 -15.42
N GLU A 225 -10.23 10.26 -16.45
CA GLU A 225 -11.69 10.39 -16.51
C GLU A 225 -12.38 9.05 -16.26
N GLY A 226 -13.39 9.05 -15.39
CA GLY A 226 -14.13 7.85 -15.02
C GLY A 226 -13.53 7.05 -13.86
N TYR A 227 -12.26 7.28 -13.49
CA TYR A 227 -11.69 6.67 -12.30
C TYR A 227 -12.35 7.23 -11.03
N ARG A 228 -12.74 6.34 -10.12
CA ARG A 228 -13.38 6.70 -8.85
C ARG A 228 -12.54 6.21 -7.69
N SER A 229 -12.28 7.10 -6.74
CA SER A 229 -11.61 6.78 -5.49
C SER A 229 -11.85 7.89 -4.49
N LEU A 230 -11.59 7.61 -3.21
CA LEU A 230 -11.57 8.64 -2.19
C LEU A 230 -10.24 9.40 -2.26
N ASN A 231 -10.25 10.70 -2.52
CA ASN A 231 -9.08 11.53 -2.23
C ASN A 231 -8.90 11.61 -0.71
N MET A 232 -7.76 11.19 -0.19
CA MET A 232 -7.54 11.09 1.24
C MET A 232 -7.56 12.45 1.96
N MET A 233 -7.32 13.56 1.26
CA MET A 233 -7.47 14.89 1.85
C MET A 233 -8.93 15.20 2.21
N GLU A 234 -9.91 14.53 1.59
CA GLU A 234 -11.33 14.67 1.93
C GLU A 234 -11.67 14.15 3.33
N LEU A 235 -10.81 13.35 3.97
CA LEU A 235 -11.01 12.96 5.36
C LEU A 235 -11.06 14.18 6.29
N LEU A 236 -10.50 15.33 5.90
CA LEU A 236 -10.58 16.57 6.66
C LEU A 236 -11.97 17.24 6.55
N ASN A 237 -12.76 16.89 5.53
CA ASN A 237 -14.10 17.43 5.31
C ASN A 237 -15.11 16.85 6.32
N LYS A 238 -16.29 17.47 6.43
CA LYS A 238 -17.38 16.96 7.29
C LYS A 238 -18.01 15.68 6.76
N THR A 239 -17.90 15.45 5.46
CA THR A 239 -18.47 14.33 4.72
C THR A 239 -17.48 13.91 3.64
N TYR A 240 -17.30 12.61 3.47
CA TYR A 240 -16.57 12.00 2.37
C TYR A 240 -17.23 10.67 2.04
N THR A 241 -16.98 10.16 0.84
CA THR A 241 -17.51 8.88 0.38
C THR A 241 -16.36 7.91 0.17
N LEU A 242 -16.40 6.79 0.88
CA LEU A 242 -15.48 5.69 0.62
C LEU A 242 -16.01 4.88 -0.57
N ILE A 243 -15.19 4.75 -1.61
CA ILE A 243 -15.49 3.98 -2.82
C ILE A 243 -15.06 2.54 -2.59
N SER A 244 -15.95 1.58 -2.88
CA SER A 244 -15.64 0.15 -2.86
C SER A 244 -15.29 -0.35 -4.26
N GLY A 245 -14.56 -1.45 -4.37
CA GLY A 245 -14.20 -2.08 -5.66
C GLY A 245 -15.38 -2.27 -6.61
N ARG A 246 -16.53 -2.67 -6.08
CA ARG A 246 -17.75 -2.91 -6.85
C ARG A 246 -18.31 -1.68 -7.55
N ASP A 247 -17.88 -0.50 -7.11
CA ASP A 247 -18.26 0.79 -7.67
C ASP A 247 -17.32 1.21 -8.83
N LEU A 248 -16.31 0.38 -9.16
CA LEU A 248 -15.39 0.53 -10.28
C LEU A 248 -15.84 -0.34 -11.45
N HIS A 249 -15.66 0.14 -12.68
CA HIS A 249 -16.12 -0.57 -13.88
C HIS A 249 -15.13 -1.63 -14.43
N ASP A 250 -13.99 -1.85 -13.78
CA ASP A 250 -12.89 -2.69 -14.29
C ASP A 250 -11.81 -3.04 -13.22
N GLY A 251 -12.09 -2.82 -11.93
CA GLY A 251 -11.07 -2.95 -10.87
C GLY A 251 -10.08 -1.77 -10.80
N GLY A 252 -10.25 -0.74 -11.66
CA GLY A 252 -9.44 0.47 -11.68
C GLY A 252 -7.95 0.24 -11.96
N TYR A 253 -7.11 1.16 -11.48
CA TYR A 253 -5.65 1.06 -11.63
C TYR A 253 -5.07 -0.24 -11.04
N HIS A 254 -5.63 -0.74 -9.94
CA HIS A 254 -5.17 -2.00 -9.34
C HIS A 254 -5.47 -3.20 -10.23
N GLY A 255 -6.66 -3.27 -10.83
CA GLY A 255 -6.98 -4.30 -11.82
C GLY A 255 -6.03 -4.25 -13.02
N HIS A 256 -5.75 -3.05 -13.55
CA HIS A 256 -4.78 -2.87 -14.62
C HIS A 256 -3.37 -3.33 -14.22
N PHE A 257 -2.92 -2.95 -13.01
CA PHE A 257 -1.63 -3.38 -12.47
C PHE A 257 -1.53 -4.90 -12.39
N MET A 258 -2.55 -5.57 -11.86
CA MET A 258 -2.58 -7.04 -11.76
C MET A 258 -2.47 -7.72 -13.13
N ILE A 259 -3.16 -7.19 -14.15
CA ILE A 259 -3.06 -7.70 -15.52
C ILE A 259 -1.63 -7.51 -16.06
N GLN A 260 -1.03 -6.35 -15.83
CA GLN A 260 0.37 -6.10 -16.24
C GLN A 260 1.34 -7.06 -15.57
N GLU A 261 1.21 -7.32 -14.26
CA GLU A 261 2.06 -8.27 -13.54
C GLU A 261 1.87 -9.70 -14.07
N MET A 262 0.62 -10.11 -14.33
CA MET A 262 0.34 -11.42 -14.93
C MET A 262 1.01 -11.61 -16.30
N LEU A 263 1.06 -10.56 -17.13
CA LEU A 263 1.68 -10.61 -18.46
C LEU A 263 3.22 -10.54 -18.45
N LYS A 264 3.84 -10.27 -17.29
CA LYS A 264 5.31 -10.30 -17.13
C LYS A 264 5.85 -11.70 -16.80
N VAL A 265 4.96 -12.65 -16.50
CA VAL A 265 5.27 -14.08 -16.29
C VAL A 265 5.44 -14.79 -17.62
#